data_AF-A0A959AZJ0-F1
#
_entry.id   AF-A0A959AZJ0-F1
#
_cell.length_a   1.000
_cell.length_b   1.000
_cell.length_c   1.000
_cell.angle_alpha   90.00
_cell.angle_beta   90.00
_cell.angle_gamma   90.00
#
_symmetry.space_group_name_H-M   'P 1'
#
loop_
_entity.id
_entity.type
_entity.pdbx_description
1 polymer ?
#
loop_
_entity_poly.entity_id
_entity_poly.type
_entity_poly.pdbx_seq_one_letter_code
_entity_poly.pdbx_strand_id
1 'polypeptide(L)'
;MLAFYSYHKEENLSPAQDAPPATPAIRVVNGLVQGVPVVVAGSEKFAIIVGFGRQMPDGVVLEFNEISTVLPSIMEDHEGNTWDIFGYAIRGPRPGQQLPVISAYLAYWFAWGAMYPGVEIFEGESPQEGFEPAMASPGWTVPSEEVFAGSGFGLIPALDFPGAEVYREKDSWEAE
;
A
#
# COMPACT_ATOMS: atom_id res chain seq x y z
N MET A 1 12.16 6.81 -2.43
CA MET A 1 11.32 6.30 -1.34
C MET A 1 10.19 5.55 -2.03
N LEU A 2 9.83 4.34 -1.60
CA LEU A 2 8.89 3.48 -2.33
C LEU A 2 7.53 3.44 -1.61
N ALA A 3 6.44 3.45 -2.39
CA ALA A 3 5.07 3.34 -1.91
C ALA A 3 4.32 2.29 -2.77
N PHE A 4 3.47 1.47 -2.14
CA PHE A 4 2.63 0.47 -2.82
C PHE A 4 1.19 0.52 -2.28
N TYR A 5 0.23 0.01 -3.05
CA TYR A 5 -1.21 0.06 -2.78
C TYR A 5 -1.88 -1.31 -3.06
N SER A 6 -2.94 -1.65 -2.32
CA SER A 6 -3.88 -2.75 -2.61
C SER A 6 -5.27 -2.41 -2.04
N TYR A 7 -6.35 -2.66 -2.78
CA TYR A 7 -7.73 -2.38 -2.38
C TYR A 7 -8.63 -3.61 -2.63
N HIS A 8 -9.48 -3.93 -1.65
CA HIS A 8 -10.41 -5.05 -1.70
C HIS A 8 -11.77 -4.62 -2.30
N LYS A 9 -12.20 -5.29 -3.37
CA LYS A 9 -13.62 -5.36 -3.77
C LYS A 9 -14.11 -6.79 -3.52
N GLU A 10 -15.06 -6.97 -2.62
CA GLU A 10 -15.76 -8.25 -2.49
C GLU A 10 -16.74 -8.38 -3.68
N GLU A 11 -16.32 -9.09 -4.73
CA GLU A 11 -17.24 -9.51 -5.78
C GLU A 11 -17.79 -10.91 -5.47
N ASN A 12 -19.12 -11.00 -5.37
CA ASN A 12 -19.85 -12.26 -5.38
C ASN A 12 -19.65 -12.96 -6.73
N LEU A 13 -18.68 -13.87 -6.83
CA LEU A 13 -18.46 -14.71 -8.02
C LEU A 13 -18.99 -16.15 -7.77
N SER A 14 -19.90 -16.57 -8.65
CA SER A 14 -20.39 -17.96 -8.78
C SER A 14 -19.25 -18.89 -9.25
N PRO A 15 -19.24 -20.19 -8.90
CA PRO A 15 -18.04 -20.99 -9.05
C PRO A 15 -17.84 -21.56 -10.47
N ALA A 16 -16.57 -21.49 -10.90
CA ALA A 16 -15.87 -22.29 -11.91
C ALA A 16 -15.93 -21.86 -13.40
N GLN A 17 -14.77 -21.58 -14.00
CA GLN A 17 -14.06 -22.57 -14.83
C GLN A 17 -12.67 -22.19 -15.36
N ASP A 18 -12.18 -20.95 -15.22
CA ASP A 18 -10.82 -20.56 -15.64
C ASP A 18 -10.14 -19.69 -14.59
N ALA A 19 -9.67 -20.31 -13.49
CA ALA A 19 -8.86 -19.58 -12.53
C ALA A 19 -7.52 -19.21 -13.18
N PRO A 20 -7.12 -17.92 -13.24
CA PRO A 20 -5.76 -17.55 -13.64
C PRO A 20 -4.75 -18.29 -12.74
N PRO A 21 -3.54 -18.61 -13.24
CA PRO A 21 -2.53 -19.28 -12.42
C PRO A 21 -2.39 -18.52 -11.11
N ALA A 22 -2.45 -19.23 -9.99
CA ALA A 22 -2.49 -18.63 -8.66
C ALA A 22 -1.42 -17.55 -8.53
N THR A 23 -1.86 -16.28 -8.46
CA THR A 23 -0.99 -15.14 -8.26
C THR A 23 -0.07 -15.46 -7.07
N PRO A 24 1.25 -15.33 -7.20
CA PRO A 24 2.14 -15.60 -6.08
C PRO A 24 1.65 -14.79 -4.88
N ALA A 25 1.46 -15.46 -3.75
CA ALA A 25 0.87 -14.84 -2.56
C ALA A 25 1.69 -13.63 -2.08
N ILE A 26 2.97 -13.55 -2.45
CA ILE A 26 3.87 -12.43 -2.16
C ILE A 26 4.52 -11.96 -3.45
N ARG A 27 4.51 -10.65 -3.66
CA ARG A 27 5.25 -9.96 -4.71
C ARG A 27 6.52 -9.35 -4.13
N VAL A 28 7.62 -9.44 -4.88
CA VAL A 28 8.92 -8.92 -4.46
C VAL A 28 9.48 -8.00 -5.53
N VAL A 29 9.88 -6.80 -5.13
CA VAL A 29 10.45 -5.77 -6.01
C VAL A 29 11.82 -5.38 -5.48
N ASN A 30 12.85 -5.62 -6.29
CA ASN A 30 14.20 -5.09 -6.07
C ASN A 30 14.32 -3.74 -6.79
N GLY A 31 14.90 -2.74 -6.12
CA GLY A 31 15.03 -1.40 -6.69
C GLY A 31 16.18 -0.60 -6.11
N LEU A 32 16.30 0.64 -6.59
CA LEU A 32 17.25 1.63 -6.11
C LEU A 32 16.49 2.90 -5.73
N VAL A 33 16.73 3.39 -4.52
CA VAL A 33 16.18 4.64 -4.01
C VAL A 33 17.32 5.59 -3.70
N GLN A 34 17.48 6.65 -4.48
CA GLN A 34 18.58 7.61 -4.31
C GLN A 34 19.97 6.93 -4.24
N GLY A 35 20.15 5.86 -5.02
CA GLY A 35 21.39 5.06 -5.02
C GLY A 35 21.49 4.01 -3.92
N VAL A 36 20.54 3.95 -2.98
CA VAL A 36 20.47 2.90 -1.95
C VAL A 36 19.73 1.68 -2.52
N PRO A 37 20.35 0.49 -2.55
CA PRO A 37 19.69 -0.73 -3.00
C PRO A 37 18.67 -1.18 -1.96
N VAL A 38 17.43 -1.36 -2.39
CA VAL A 38 16.30 -1.73 -1.54
C VAL A 38 15.53 -2.91 -2.12
N VAL A 39 14.88 -3.65 -1.24
CA VAL A 39 13.90 -4.69 -1.58
C VAL A 39 12.59 -4.39 -0.87
N VAL A 40 11.48 -4.59 -1.56
CA VAL A 40 10.14 -4.51 -0.98
C VAL A 40 9.40 -5.81 -1.27
N ALA A 41 8.78 -6.38 -0.24
CA ALA A 41 7.95 -7.56 -0.33
C ALA A 41 6.54 -7.22 0.19
N GLY A 42 5.51 -7.65 -0.54
CA GLY A 42 4.13 -7.36 -0.18
C GLY A 42 3.16 -8.50 -0.54
N SER A 43 2.08 -8.61 0.22
CA SER A 43 1.00 -9.56 -0.02
C SER A 43 -0.33 -8.90 0.26
N GLU A 44 -1.22 -8.93 -0.73
CA GLU A 44 -2.62 -8.58 -0.51
C GLU A 44 -3.30 -9.57 0.42
N LYS A 45 -3.13 -10.87 0.17
CA LYS A 45 -3.74 -11.95 0.95
C LYS A 45 -3.43 -11.87 2.44
N PHE A 46 -2.21 -11.47 2.80
CA PHE A 46 -1.79 -11.34 4.20
C PHE A 46 -1.85 -9.90 4.72
N ALA A 47 -2.25 -8.94 3.88
CA ALA A 47 -2.24 -7.50 4.20
C ALA A 47 -0.88 -7.02 4.77
N ILE A 48 0.22 -7.47 4.15
CA ILE A 48 1.58 -7.10 4.57
C ILE A 48 2.29 -6.32 3.48
N ILE A 49 3.13 -5.39 3.92
CA ILE A 49 4.13 -4.76 3.08
C ILE A 49 5.33 -4.37 3.95
N VAL A 50 6.52 -4.75 3.49
CA VAL A 50 7.77 -4.49 4.21
C VAL A 50 8.86 -4.10 3.23
N GLY A 51 9.73 -3.19 3.65
CA GLY A 51 10.85 -2.70 2.84
C GLY A 51 12.14 -2.70 3.64
N PHE A 52 13.23 -3.15 3.01
CA PHE A 52 14.55 -3.25 3.62
C PHE A 52 15.63 -2.75 2.65
N GLY A 53 16.78 -2.36 3.20
CA GLY A 53 18.01 -2.29 2.42
C GLY A 53 18.46 -3.70 2.05
N ARG A 54 19.00 -3.89 0.84
CA ARG A 54 19.49 -5.21 0.37
C ARG A 54 21.01 -5.31 0.29
N GLN A 55 21.74 -4.29 0.77
CA GLN A 55 23.19 -4.36 0.90
C GLN A 55 23.59 -4.76 2.32
N MET A 56 24.24 -5.90 2.45
CA MET A 56 24.70 -6.43 3.73
C MET A 56 25.93 -5.67 4.26
N PRO A 57 26.25 -5.76 5.56
CA PRO A 57 27.42 -5.09 6.14
C PRO A 57 28.77 -5.52 5.54
N ASP A 58 28.82 -6.70 4.92
CA ASP A 58 29.98 -7.21 4.16
C ASP A 58 30.10 -6.59 2.75
N GLY A 59 29.18 -5.72 2.37
CA GLY A 59 29.13 -5.03 1.08
C GLY A 59 28.38 -5.77 -0.02
N VAL A 60 27.96 -7.02 0.22
CA VAL A 60 27.24 -7.83 -0.77
C VAL A 60 25.84 -7.27 -0.96
N VAL A 61 25.43 -7.08 -2.21
CA VAL A 61 24.08 -6.65 -2.55
C VAL A 61 23.26 -7.89 -2.93
N LEU A 62 22.28 -8.23 -2.12
CA LEU A 62 21.39 -9.37 -2.30
C LEU A 62 20.33 -9.05 -3.36
N GLU A 63 19.98 -10.05 -4.16
CA GLU A 63 18.89 -9.99 -5.16
C GLU A 63 17.86 -11.01 -4.73
N PHE A 64 16.60 -10.59 -4.65
CA PHE A 64 15.52 -11.38 -4.10
C PHE A 64 14.52 -11.84 -5.15
N ASN A 65 13.98 -13.04 -4.97
CA ASN A 65 12.94 -13.62 -5.80
C ASN A 65 11.69 -13.92 -4.96
N GLU A 66 10.55 -13.92 -5.65
CA GLU A 66 9.28 -14.35 -5.09
C GLU A 66 9.32 -15.85 -4.78
N ILE A 67 8.73 -16.25 -3.65
CA ILE A 67 8.58 -17.66 -3.28
C ILE A 67 7.12 -18.00 -3.02
N SER A 68 6.73 -19.25 -3.31
CA SER A 68 5.43 -19.76 -2.86
C SER A 68 5.44 -19.81 -1.33
N THR A 69 4.68 -18.92 -0.70
CA THR A 69 4.78 -18.63 0.73
C THR A 69 4.62 -19.89 1.60
N VAL A 70 5.65 -20.16 2.41
CA VAL A 70 5.55 -21.00 3.60
C VAL A 70 6.00 -20.13 4.77
N LEU A 71 5.02 -19.46 5.42
CA LEU A 71 5.31 -18.63 6.57
C LEU A 71 6.16 -19.42 7.59
N PRO A 72 7.20 -18.80 8.16
CA PRO A 72 7.48 -17.36 8.16
C PRO A 72 8.25 -16.83 6.93
N SER A 73 8.60 -17.67 5.95
CA SER A 73 9.41 -17.26 4.78
C SER A 73 8.58 -16.45 3.78
N ILE A 74 9.07 -15.27 3.41
CA ILE A 74 8.37 -14.37 2.48
C ILE A 74 9.14 -14.11 1.17
N MET A 75 10.47 -14.28 1.17
CA MET A 75 11.33 -14.09 0.00
C MET A 75 12.58 -14.96 0.11
N GLU A 76 13.21 -15.24 -1.03
CA GLU A 76 14.48 -15.97 -1.13
C GLU A 76 15.50 -15.12 -1.90
N ASP A 77 16.76 -15.15 -1.49
CA ASP A 77 17.84 -14.47 -2.21
C ASP A 77 18.61 -15.39 -3.16
N HIS A 78 19.45 -14.80 -4.00
CA HIS A 78 20.29 -15.53 -4.97
C HIS A 78 21.37 -16.43 -4.32
N GLU A 79 21.62 -16.31 -3.02
CA GLU A 79 22.55 -17.18 -2.28
C GLU A 79 21.81 -18.39 -1.65
N GLY A 80 20.49 -18.47 -1.79
CA GLY A 80 19.65 -19.54 -1.25
C GLY A 80 19.25 -19.33 0.21
N ASN A 81 19.29 -18.09 0.73
CA ASN A 81 18.70 -17.79 2.02
C ASN A 81 17.21 -17.46 1.87
N THR A 82 16.41 -17.91 2.83
CA THR A 82 15.01 -17.47 2.96
C THR A 82 14.87 -16.49 4.10
N TRP A 83 14.07 -15.46 3.89
CA TRP A 83 13.95 -14.33 4.79
C TRP A 83 12.51 -14.17 5.29
N ASP A 84 12.37 -13.76 6.56
CA ASP A 84 11.08 -13.52 7.19
C ASP A 84 10.58 -12.07 7.01
N ILE A 85 9.38 -11.79 7.53
CA ILE A 85 8.74 -10.47 7.46
C ILE A 85 9.51 -9.37 8.22
N PHE A 86 10.39 -9.73 9.15
CA PHE A 86 11.19 -8.78 9.91
C PHE A 86 12.60 -8.58 9.31
N GLY A 87 12.85 -9.21 8.17
CA GLY A 87 14.12 -9.13 7.46
C GLY A 87 15.20 -10.03 8.06
N TYR A 88 14.86 -11.07 8.81
CA TYR A 88 15.82 -12.06 9.29
C TYR A 88 15.96 -13.23 8.33
N ALA A 89 17.20 -13.65 8.07
CA ALA A 89 17.50 -14.89 7.38
C ALA A 89 17.24 -16.08 8.32
N ILE A 90 16.23 -16.88 7.97
CA ILE A 90 15.75 -18.01 8.77
C ILE A 90 16.29 -19.36 8.27
N ARG A 91 16.71 -19.44 7.00
CA ARG A 91 17.37 -20.60 6.40
C ARG A 91 18.44 -20.14 5.41
N GLY A 92 19.35 -21.04 5.06
CA GLY A 92 20.45 -20.78 4.13
C GLY A 92 21.76 -20.47 4.85
N PRO A 93 22.78 -20.02 4.11
CA PRO A 93 24.12 -19.73 4.64
C PRO A 93 24.22 -18.54 5.62
N ARG A 94 23.20 -17.68 5.77
CA ARG A 94 23.22 -16.46 6.61
C ARG A 94 22.30 -16.50 7.85
N PRO A 95 22.18 -17.62 8.59
CA PRO A 95 21.16 -17.74 9.64
C PRO A 95 21.29 -16.65 10.72
N GLY A 96 20.19 -16.00 11.05
CA GLY A 96 20.09 -14.96 12.08
C GLY A 96 20.60 -13.58 11.68
N GLN A 97 21.16 -13.41 10.48
CA GLN A 97 21.48 -12.08 9.95
C GLN A 97 20.19 -11.32 9.64
N GLN A 98 20.23 -9.99 9.81
CA GLN A 98 19.11 -9.10 9.52
C GLN A 98 19.47 -8.15 8.38
N LEU A 99 18.53 -7.91 7.48
CA LEU A 99 18.65 -6.86 6.47
C LEU A 99 18.71 -5.47 7.13
N PRO A 100 19.46 -4.52 6.55
CA PRO A 100 19.42 -3.14 7.01
C PRO A 100 17.99 -2.58 7.01
N VAL A 101 17.57 -2.04 8.15
CA VAL A 101 16.29 -1.35 8.27
C VAL A 101 16.38 0.01 7.60
N ILE A 102 15.37 0.35 6.80
CA ILE A 102 15.23 1.65 6.15
C ILE A 102 13.99 2.37 6.67
N SER A 103 13.96 3.70 6.57
CA SER A 103 12.76 4.47 6.84
C SER A 103 11.71 4.22 5.75
N ALA A 104 10.66 3.49 6.10
CA ALA A 104 9.52 3.22 5.24
C ALA A 104 8.23 3.65 5.96
N TYR A 105 7.28 4.21 5.20
CA TYR A 105 6.00 4.65 5.72
C TYR A 105 4.89 4.21 4.78
N LEU A 106 3.79 3.76 5.36
CA LEU A 106 2.57 3.49 4.62
C LEU A 106 1.78 4.80 4.46
N ALA A 107 1.51 5.19 3.22
CA ALA A 107 0.56 6.25 2.94
C ALA A 107 -0.11 5.99 1.59
N TYR A 108 -1.24 6.66 1.36
CA TYR A 108 -1.91 6.62 0.07
C TYR A 108 -1.01 7.17 -1.03
N TRP A 109 -1.00 6.52 -2.20
CA TRP A 109 -0.14 6.90 -3.32
C TRP A 109 -0.35 8.36 -3.76
N PHE A 110 -1.60 8.85 -3.72
CA PHE A 110 -1.93 10.23 -4.11
C PHE A 110 -1.38 11.25 -3.11
N ALA A 111 -1.34 10.91 -1.82
CA ALA A 111 -0.72 11.76 -0.81
C ALA A 111 0.80 11.79 -1.03
N TRP A 112 1.41 10.64 -1.33
CA TRP A 112 2.83 10.54 -1.70
C TRP A 112 3.17 11.38 -2.92
N GLY A 113 2.43 11.23 -4.01
CA GLY A 113 2.65 11.97 -5.26
C GLY A 113 2.49 13.48 -5.11
N ALA A 114 1.56 13.93 -4.24
CA ALA A 114 1.39 15.34 -3.93
C ALA A 114 2.53 15.91 -3.05
N MET A 115 3.00 15.14 -2.07
CA MET A 115 4.01 15.61 -1.11
C MET A 115 5.45 15.53 -1.64
N TYR A 116 5.75 14.59 -2.55
CA TYR A 116 7.10 14.35 -3.04
C TYR A 116 7.13 14.33 -4.57
N PRO A 117 7.17 15.52 -5.21
CA PRO A 117 7.24 15.61 -6.67
C PRO A 117 8.48 14.91 -7.22
N GLY A 118 8.31 14.09 -8.27
CA GLY A 118 9.41 13.39 -8.94
C GLY A 118 9.78 12.03 -8.34
N VAL A 119 9.03 11.51 -7.37
CA VAL A 119 9.15 10.10 -6.96
C VAL A 119 8.57 9.19 -8.04
N GLU A 120 9.26 8.09 -8.31
CA GLU A 120 8.74 7.02 -9.15
C GLU A 120 7.65 6.27 -8.37
N ILE A 121 6.47 6.14 -8.98
CA ILE A 121 5.35 5.38 -8.44
C ILE A 121 5.31 4.07 -9.20
N PHE A 122 5.46 2.95 -8.48
CA PHE A 122 5.27 1.64 -9.06
C PHE A 122 3.76 1.39 -9.22
N GLU A 123 3.33 1.23 -10.47
CA GLU A 123 1.94 0.88 -10.77
C GLU A 123 1.63 -0.53 -10.26
N GLY A 124 0.65 -0.64 -9.37
CA GLY A 124 -0.14 -1.87 -9.22
C GLY A 124 -1.35 -1.82 -10.15
N GLU A 125 -2.12 -2.90 -10.27
CA GLU A 125 -3.42 -2.83 -10.93
C GLU A 125 -4.22 -1.71 -10.28
N SER A 126 -4.46 -0.64 -11.04
CA SER A 126 -5.39 0.38 -10.64
C SER A 126 -6.78 -0.26 -10.61
N PRO A 127 -7.59 -0.04 -9.56
CA PRO A 127 -9.01 -0.38 -9.59
C PRO A 127 -9.72 0.58 -10.54
N GLN A 128 -9.51 0.41 -11.84
CA GLN A 128 -10.04 1.27 -12.91
C GLN A 128 -10.80 0.49 -13.97
N GLU A 129 -11.28 -0.70 -13.65
CA GLU A 129 -12.38 -1.29 -14.39
C GLU A 129 -13.67 -1.20 -13.56
N GLY A 130 -14.57 -0.31 -13.99
CA GLY A 130 -15.96 -0.28 -13.52
C GLY A 130 -16.42 0.93 -12.72
N PHE A 131 -15.65 2.02 -12.63
CA PHE A 131 -16.21 3.28 -12.09
C PHE A 131 -17.02 3.98 -13.18
N GLU A 132 -18.25 3.50 -13.40
CA GLU A 132 -19.23 4.26 -14.17
C GLU A 132 -19.62 5.49 -13.34
N PRO A 133 -19.41 6.72 -13.83
CA PRO A 133 -19.80 7.91 -13.09
C PRO A 133 -21.32 7.93 -12.96
N ALA A 134 -21.83 7.56 -11.80
CA ALA A 134 -23.24 7.63 -11.53
C ALA A 134 -23.72 9.09 -11.56
N MET A 135 -24.94 9.30 -12.07
CA MET A 135 -25.49 10.64 -12.19
C MET A 135 -25.76 11.24 -10.82
N ALA A 136 -25.42 12.52 -10.67
CA ALA A 136 -25.72 13.28 -9.47
C ALA A 136 -27.23 13.28 -9.14
N SER A 137 -27.56 13.14 -7.86
CA SER A 137 -28.95 13.25 -7.40
C SER A 137 -29.38 14.73 -7.33
N PRO A 138 -30.67 15.06 -7.50
CA PRO A 138 -31.15 16.44 -7.40
C PRO A 138 -30.72 17.12 -6.09
N GLY A 139 -30.02 18.25 -6.20
CA GLY A 139 -29.52 19.00 -5.04
C GLY A 139 -28.21 18.47 -4.43
N TRP A 140 -27.59 17.45 -5.05
CA TRP A 140 -26.31 16.88 -4.65
C TRP A 140 -25.34 16.86 -5.83
N THR A 141 -24.03 16.93 -5.56
CA THR A 141 -22.99 16.78 -6.60
C THR A 141 -22.60 15.32 -6.83
N VAL A 142 -23.11 14.42 -5.99
CA VAL A 142 -22.86 12.97 -6.02
C VAL A 142 -24.19 12.21 -5.96
N PRO A 143 -24.28 10.97 -6.47
CA PRO A 143 -25.48 10.14 -6.35
C PRO A 143 -25.71 9.78 -4.87
N SER A 144 -26.83 10.21 -4.29
CA SER A 144 -27.11 10.01 -2.86
C SER A 144 -27.29 8.55 -2.47
N GLU A 145 -27.71 7.68 -3.39
CA GLU A 145 -27.88 6.24 -3.16
C GLU A 145 -26.55 5.48 -3.07
N GLU A 146 -25.47 6.07 -3.58
CA GLU A 146 -24.11 5.54 -3.51
C GLU A 146 -23.29 6.19 -2.40
N VAL A 147 -23.84 7.21 -1.73
CA VAL A 147 -23.28 7.75 -0.50
C VAL A 147 -23.58 6.77 0.64
N PHE A 148 -22.77 5.73 0.74
CA PHE A 148 -22.69 4.94 1.95
C PHE A 148 -21.98 5.77 3.01
N ALA A 149 -22.59 5.95 4.17
CA ALA A 149 -21.89 6.51 5.33
C ALA A 149 -20.72 5.57 5.69
N GLY A 150 -19.53 5.93 5.25
CA GLY A 150 -18.31 5.24 5.66
C GLY A 150 -17.97 5.63 7.09
N SER A 151 -17.94 4.63 7.98
CA SER A 151 -16.77 4.29 8.82
C SER A 151 -17.18 3.60 10.13
N GLY A 152 -16.65 2.38 10.35
CA GLY A 152 -16.64 1.73 11.65
C GLY A 152 -15.66 2.38 12.65
N PHE A 153 -15.52 1.76 13.82
CA PHE A 153 -14.73 2.24 14.97
C PHE A 153 -13.32 2.70 14.58
N GLY A 154 -13.01 4.00 14.70
CA GLY A 154 -11.62 4.45 14.67
C GLY A 154 -11.32 5.93 14.41
N LEU A 155 -12.24 6.78 13.95
CA LEU A 155 -11.93 8.21 13.72
C LEU A 155 -13.07 9.15 14.12
N ILE A 156 -12.66 10.42 14.30
CA ILE A 156 -13.38 11.61 14.76
C ILE A 156 -14.89 11.42 14.57
N PRO A 157 -15.68 11.35 15.66
CA PRO A 157 -17.12 11.22 15.52
C PRO A 157 -17.61 12.37 14.66
N ALA A 158 -18.38 12.04 13.62
CA ALA A 158 -19.24 13.04 13.01
C ALA A 158 -20.02 13.68 14.16
N LEU A 159 -19.97 15.01 14.27
CA LEU A 159 -20.84 15.73 15.19
C LEU A 159 -22.26 15.26 14.85
N ASP A 160 -22.90 14.54 15.77
CA ASP A 160 -24.20 13.91 15.54
C ASP A 160 -25.25 14.92 15.04
N PHE A 161 -25.01 16.21 15.26
CA PHE A 161 -25.58 17.32 14.51
C PHE A 161 -24.52 18.43 14.44
N PRO A 162 -23.91 18.78 13.29
CA PRO A 162 -23.35 20.11 13.19
C PRO A 162 -24.58 21.01 13.22
N GLY A 163 -24.82 21.69 14.34
CA GLY A 163 -25.69 22.85 14.28
C GLY A 163 -25.16 23.67 13.10
N ALA A 164 -25.98 23.85 12.07
CA ALA A 164 -25.63 24.77 11.00
C ALA A 164 -25.54 26.13 11.69
N GLU A 165 -24.34 26.49 12.16
CA GLU A 165 -24.07 27.86 12.49
C GLU A 165 -24.30 28.59 11.18
N VAL A 166 -25.38 29.38 11.17
CA VAL A 166 -25.62 30.34 10.10
C VAL A 166 -24.36 31.19 10.09
N TYR A 167 -23.53 30.99 9.08
CA TYR A 167 -22.38 31.85 8.82
C TYR A 167 -22.91 33.28 8.79
N ARG A 168 -22.65 34.03 9.85
CA ARG A 168 -22.69 35.48 9.80
C ARG A 168 -21.31 35.88 9.37
N GLU A 169 -21.22 36.47 8.19
CA GLU A 169 -20.03 37.16 7.72
C GLU A 169 -19.51 38.00 8.88
N LYS A 170 -18.39 37.55 9.46
CA LYS A 170 -17.73 38.27 10.54
C LYS A 170 -16.76 39.19 9.82
N ASP A 171 -17.26 40.38 9.52
CA ASP A 171 -16.58 41.57 9.07
C ASP A 171 -15.35 41.28 8.19
N SER A 172 -15.63 41.32 6.88
CA SER A 172 -14.63 41.59 5.86
C SER A 172 -13.70 42.69 6.37
N TRP A 173 -12.41 42.39 6.36
CA TRP A 173 -11.31 43.29 6.72
C TRP A 173 -11.57 44.72 6.23
N GLU A 174 -12.05 45.60 7.11
CA GLU A 174 -11.99 47.03 6.88
C GLU A 174 -10.53 47.44 7.04
N ALA A 175 -9.90 47.68 5.89
CA ALA A 175 -8.63 48.35 5.81
C ALA A 175 -8.83 49.82 6.17
N GLU A 176 -8.27 50.25 7.31
CA GLU A 176 -7.77 51.61 7.54
C GLU A 176 -6.43 51.58 8.27
#